data_AF-A0A4R8LTQ4-F1
#
_entry.id   AF-A0A4R8LTQ4-F1
#
_cell.length_a   1.000
_cell.length_b   1.000
_cell.length_c   1.000
_cell.angle_alpha   90.00
_cell.angle_beta   90.00
_cell.angle_gamma   90.00
#
_symmetry.space_group_name_H-M   'P 1'
#
loop_
_entity.id
_entity.type
_entity.pdbx_description
1 polymer ?
#
loop_
_entity_poly.entity_id
_entity_poly.type
_entity_poly.pdbx_seq_one_letter_code
_entity_poly.pdbx_strand_id
1 'polypeptide(L)'
;MDWWHDALDYWAKAFGVGWTLVEWPPSHTDVPRFGWCQSEDGWLLRLDEGRAIRFLDWNAPEQVRSALAWTLRQLAQAHRSGSERPVGQAYRSCREMTFAELTVAVARADNRDDRRDWGALMQKKFPGYFVAIEWTARHANHERQLEEDADIARHVTEAVLGSGWHEFEAGGPSLLVFLSNDDLAAIECDGAASTSTCAQPFPQLLAVAEQLAAAVRAEAFVDARVWVSMPVMGLHRISSALASLQLTARMGERHNRTYGVFGDDPGLYLVSVVDALQWNVLQAMLTARAVQPLTEWPEGWRELTAAMLKANLNASEAARSIYVHRNTLLARIERLHEASGFDVRRGEDAIALYLAACSTPQQVASS
;
A
#
# COMPACT_ATOMS: atom_id res chain seq x y z
N MET A 1 -17.46 21.93 22.96
CA MET A 1 -18.89 21.58 23.06
C MET A 1 -19.03 20.20 22.44
N ASP A 2 -19.74 19.27 23.07
CA ASP A 2 -19.80 17.88 22.60
C ASP A 2 -20.43 17.78 21.20
N TRP A 3 -19.92 16.91 20.34
CA TRP A 3 -20.32 16.79 18.91
C TRP A 3 -21.80 16.47 18.67
N TRP A 4 -22.47 15.94 19.68
CA TRP A 4 -23.89 15.58 19.65
C TRP A 4 -24.80 16.70 20.16
N HIS A 5 -24.27 17.71 20.84
CA HIS A 5 -25.04 18.70 21.60
C HIS A 5 -26.03 19.48 20.72
N ASP A 6 -25.55 20.10 19.65
CA ASP A 6 -26.38 20.94 18.78
C ASP A 6 -27.49 20.14 18.10
N ALA A 7 -27.17 18.92 17.65
CA ALA A 7 -28.15 18.03 17.04
C ALA A 7 -29.25 17.64 18.02
N LEU A 8 -28.88 17.34 19.27
CA LEU A 8 -29.85 17.04 20.33
C LEU A 8 -30.73 18.23 20.66
N ASP A 9 -30.20 19.44 20.67
CA ASP A 9 -30.98 20.65 20.85
C ASP A 9 -31.97 20.90 19.71
N TYR A 10 -31.58 20.62 18.46
CA TYR A 10 -32.51 20.68 17.33
C TYR A 10 -33.65 19.66 17.45
N TRP A 11 -33.33 18.42 17.82
CA TRP A 11 -34.34 17.39 18.07
C TRP A 11 -35.25 17.75 19.24
N ALA A 12 -34.69 18.16 20.37
CA ALA A 12 -35.41 18.59 21.56
C ALA A 12 -36.40 19.71 21.26
N LYS A 13 -35.98 20.73 20.50
CA LYS A 13 -36.86 21.82 20.04
C LYS A 13 -37.96 21.33 19.09
N ALA A 14 -37.63 20.44 18.15
CA ALA A 14 -38.59 19.92 17.18
C ALA A 14 -39.72 19.09 17.83
N PHE A 15 -39.41 18.36 18.91
CA PHE A 15 -40.38 17.52 19.62
C PHE A 15 -40.94 18.15 20.89
N GLY A 16 -40.46 19.34 21.29
CA GLY A 16 -40.89 20.03 22.51
C GLY A 16 -40.47 19.31 23.79
N VAL A 17 -39.28 18.69 23.81
CA VAL A 17 -38.82 17.81 24.88
C VAL A 17 -37.58 18.38 25.55
N GLY A 18 -37.50 18.31 26.87
CA GLY A 18 -36.29 18.62 27.63
C GLY A 18 -35.37 17.40 27.73
N TRP A 19 -34.06 17.63 27.69
CA TRP A 19 -33.07 16.58 27.91
C TRP A 19 -32.03 16.98 28.97
N THR A 20 -31.49 15.97 29.66
CA THR A 20 -30.38 16.17 30.61
C THR A 20 -29.33 15.08 30.43
N LEU A 21 -28.06 15.44 30.66
CA LEU A 21 -26.96 14.47 30.68
C LEU A 21 -26.89 13.84 32.07
N VAL A 22 -26.90 12.51 32.11
CA VAL A 22 -26.83 11.72 33.35
C VAL A 22 -25.82 10.59 33.22
N GLU A 23 -25.39 10.05 34.36
CA GLU A 23 -24.58 8.84 34.38
C GLU A 23 -25.41 7.62 33.96
N TRP A 24 -24.79 6.71 33.21
CA TRP A 24 -25.45 5.48 32.76
C TRP A 24 -25.67 4.52 33.93
N PRO A 25 -26.89 4.00 34.16
CA PRO A 25 -27.15 3.08 35.26
C PRO A 25 -26.37 1.77 35.08
N PRO A 26 -25.61 1.31 36.10
CA PRO A 26 -24.88 0.04 36.03
C PRO A 26 -25.79 -1.19 35.91
N SER A 27 -27.10 -1.04 36.17
CA SER A 27 -28.11 -2.11 36.06
C SER A 27 -28.52 -2.47 34.62
N HIS A 28 -28.13 -1.69 33.61
CA HIS A 28 -28.50 -1.89 32.21
C HIS A 28 -27.25 -2.08 31.32
N THR A 29 -26.44 -3.10 31.60
CA THR A 29 -25.20 -3.41 30.85
C THR A 29 -25.45 -3.87 29.40
N ASP A 30 -26.60 -4.51 29.16
CA ASP A 30 -26.92 -5.20 27.89
C ASP A 30 -27.41 -4.27 26.77
N VAL A 31 -27.65 -2.99 27.08
CA VAL A 31 -28.13 -2.01 26.09
C VAL A 31 -26.94 -1.48 25.30
N PRO A 32 -26.86 -1.68 23.98
CA PRO A 32 -25.71 -1.24 23.20
C PRO A 32 -25.58 0.29 23.16
N ARG A 33 -24.43 0.79 22.73
CA ARG A 33 -24.23 2.23 22.46
C ARG A 33 -25.29 2.75 21.48
N PHE A 34 -25.90 3.89 21.79
CA PHE A 34 -27.08 4.44 21.10
C PHE A 34 -28.32 3.54 21.17
N GLY A 35 -28.39 2.68 22.19
CA GLY A 35 -29.57 1.92 22.58
C GLY A 35 -30.41 2.67 23.60
N TRP A 36 -31.69 2.29 23.67
CA TRP A 36 -32.68 2.92 24.54
C TRP A 36 -33.05 1.99 25.70
N CYS A 37 -33.27 2.57 26.88
CA CYS A 37 -33.97 1.90 27.96
C CYS A 37 -35.01 2.83 28.61
N GLN A 38 -36.03 2.23 29.21
CA GLN A 38 -37.07 2.95 29.93
C GLN A 38 -36.73 2.97 31.43
N SER A 39 -36.85 4.13 32.05
CA SER A 39 -36.68 4.36 33.49
C SER A 39 -38.00 4.88 34.08
N GLU A 40 -38.10 4.94 35.41
CA GLU A 40 -39.29 5.40 36.13
C GLU A 40 -39.67 6.85 35.77
N ASP A 41 -38.67 7.69 35.45
CA ASP A 41 -38.85 9.12 35.14
C ASP A 41 -38.74 9.45 33.63
N GLY A 42 -38.71 8.45 32.74
CA GLY A 42 -38.66 8.67 31.29
C GLY A 42 -37.69 7.77 30.51
N TRP A 43 -37.33 8.18 29.29
CA TRP A 43 -36.45 7.40 28.41
C TRP A 43 -34.99 7.80 28.55
N LEU A 44 -34.11 6.82 28.50
CA LEU A 44 -32.65 6.97 28.52
C LEU A 44 -32.06 6.49 27.19
N LEU A 45 -31.14 7.28 26.64
CA LEU A 45 -30.34 6.94 25.46
C LEU A 45 -28.87 6.83 25.84
N ARG A 46 -28.28 5.64 25.67
CA ARG A 46 -26.87 5.39 25.99
C ARG A 46 -25.96 6.09 24.99
N LEU A 47 -25.04 6.94 25.45
CA LEU A 47 -24.03 7.58 24.59
C LEU A 47 -22.70 6.82 24.55
N ASP A 48 -22.24 6.33 25.71
CA ASP A 48 -21.01 5.56 25.89
C ASP A 48 -21.05 4.68 27.16
N GLU A 49 -19.90 4.33 27.72
CA GLU A 49 -19.78 3.45 28.90
C GLU A 49 -20.22 4.10 30.21
N GLY A 50 -20.24 5.43 30.29
CA GLY A 50 -20.58 6.15 31.52
C GLY A 50 -21.67 7.21 31.38
N ARG A 51 -22.05 7.59 30.16
CA ARG A 51 -22.95 8.73 29.90
C ARG A 51 -24.21 8.33 29.15
N ALA A 52 -25.31 8.97 29.51
CA ALA A 52 -26.57 8.86 28.80
C ALA A 52 -27.39 10.14 28.83
N ILE A 53 -28.30 10.24 27.87
CA ILE A 53 -29.24 11.36 27.76
C ILE A 53 -30.57 10.89 28.30
N ARG A 54 -31.10 11.64 29.27
CA ARG A 54 -32.43 11.43 29.82
C ARG A 54 -33.42 12.39 29.16
N PHE A 55 -34.56 11.87 28.77
CA PHE A 55 -35.70 12.63 28.26
C PHE A 55 -36.86 12.50 29.24
N LEU A 56 -37.26 13.61 29.85
CA LEU A 56 -38.35 13.68 30.82
C LEU A 56 -39.70 13.74 30.10
N ASP A 57 -40.70 13.01 30.60
CA ASP A 57 -42.09 13.01 30.11
C ASP A 57 -42.26 12.77 28.60
N TRP A 58 -41.28 12.12 27.97
CA TRP A 58 -41.25 11.94 26.53
C TRP A 58 -41.70 10.56 26.09
N ASN A 59 -42.91 10.44 25.55
CA ASN A 59 -43.43 9.17 25.05
C ASN A 59 -43.32 9.04 23.52
N ALA A 60 -42.10 9.15 22.98
CA ALA A 60 -41.88 9.04 21.54
C ALA A 60 -42.11 7.62 21.00
N PRO A 61 -42.78 7.48 19.83
CA PRO A 61 -42.83 6.23 19.09
C PRO A 61 -41.42 5.66 18.83
N GLU A 62 -41.33 4.34 18.71
CA GLU A 62 -40.06 3.64 18.45
C GLU A 62 -39.34 4.16 17.21
N GLN A 63 -40.09 4.59 16.19
CA GLN A 63 -39.55 5.17 14.96
C GLN A 63 -38.79 6.48 15.21
N VAL A 64 -39.32 7.33 16.10
CA VAL A 64 -38.71 8.62 16.46
C VAL A 64 -37.45 8.38 17.29
N ARG A 65 -37.51 7.46 18.26
CA ARG A 65 -36.35 7.04 19.05
C ARG A 65 -35.26 6.41 18.17
N SER A 66 -35.65 5.59 17.20
CA SER A 66 -34.71 4.98 16.24
C SER A 66 -34.06 6.03 15.33
N ALA A 67 -34.82 7.02 14.87
CA ALA A 67 -34.31 8.10 14.02
C ALA A 67 -33.32 9.01 14.77
N LEU A 68 -33.58 9.32 16.05
CA LEU A 68 -32.64 10.07 16.89
C LEU A 68 -31.37 9.25 17.17
N ALA A 69 -31.51 7.98 17.55
CA ALA A 69 -30.36 7.09 17.73
C ALA A 69 -29.53 6.95 16.44
N TRP A 70 -30.18 6.84 15.28
CA TRP A 70 -29.52 6.86 13.98
C TRP A 70 -28.78 8.17 13.72
N THR A 71 -29.42 9.33 13.98
CA THR A 71 -28.79 10.64 13.81
C THR A 71 -27.53 10.77 14.65
N LEU A 72 -27.57 10.35 15.91
CA LEU A 72 -26.40 10.36 16.78
C LEU A 72 -25.33 9.36 16.36
N ARG A 73 -25.70 8.19 15.81
CA ARG A 73 -24.72 7.27 15.21
C ARG A 73 -24.00 7.91 14.02
N GLN A 74 -24.74 8.59 13.14
CA GLN A 74 -24.15 9.25 11.97
C GLN A 74 -23.20 10.38 12.39
N LEU A 75 -23.59 11.18 13.38
CA LEU A 75 -22.73 12.23 13.92
C LEU A 75 -21.53 11.67 14.68
N ALA A 76 -21.66 10.55 15.39
CA ALA A 76 -20.55 9.86 16.03
C ALA A 76 -19.57 9.26 15.01
N GLN A 77 -20.09 8.81 13.87
CA GLN A 77 -19.29 8.32 12.75
C GLN A 77 -18.60 9.49 12.04
N ALA A 78 -19.31 10.60 11.81
CA ALA A 78 -18.78 11.84 11.23
C ALA A 78 -17.70 12.48 12.11
N HIS A 79 -17.87 12.45 13.43
CA HIS A 79 -16.87 12.91 14.39
C HIS A 79 -15.69 11.95 14.53
N ARG A 80 -15.91 10.64 14.36
CA ARG A 80 -14.80 9.67 14.24
C ARG A 80 -14.04 9.82 12.93
N SER A 81 -14.70 10.19 11.83
CA SER A 81 -14.03 10.65 10.61
C SER A 81 -13.45 12.08 10.73
N GLY A 82 -13.61 12.72 11.89
CA GLY A 82 -13.09 14.05 12.19
C GLY A 82 -11.60 14.12 12.54
N SER A 83 -10.82 13.04 12.38
CA SER A 83 -9.36 13.11 12.53
C SER A 83 -8.53 12.25 11.56
N GLU A 84 -9.12 11.58 10.57
CA GLU A 84 -8.34 10.84 9.56
C GLU A 84 -8.31 11.61 8.24
N ARG A 85 -7.11 11.96 7.76
CA ARG A 85 -6.94 12.60 6.45
C ARG A 85 -7.46 11.65 5.35
N PRO A 86 -8.30 12.10 4.41
CA PRO A 86 -8.90 11.23 3.38
C PRO A 86 -7.90 10.39 2.58
N VAL A 87 -6.71 10.94 2.31
CA VAL A 87 -5.56 10.24 1.70
C VAL A 87 -5.11 9.04 2.54
N GLY A 88 -4.95 9.23 3.84
CA GLY A 88 -4.52 8.19 4.79
C GLY A 88 -5.52 7.05 4.90
N GLN A 89 -6.81 7.39 4.99
CA GLN A 89 -7.87 6.39 5.01
C GLN A 89 -7.90 5.58 3.71
N ALA A 90 -7.82 6.24 2.55
CA ALA A 90 -7.80 5.57 1.25
C ALA A 90 -6.59 4.65 1.10
N TYR A 91 -5.42 5.08 1.58
CA TYR A 91 -4.21 4.25 1.61
C TYR A 91 -4.42 2.99 2.44
N ARG A 92 -4.94 3.12 3.67
CA ARG A 92 -5.27 1.96 4.53
C ARG A 92 -6.24 1.00 3.85
N SER A 93 -7.30 1.50 3.21
CA SER A 93 -8.22 0.66 2.45
C SER A 93 -7.51 -0.12 1.33
N CYS A 94 -6.52 0.47 0.65
CA CYS A 94 -5.73 -0.25 -0.36
C CYS A 94 -4.86 -1.35 0.25
N ARG A 95 -4.38 -1.23 1.49
CA ARG A 95 -3.60 -2.29 2.16
C ARG A 95 -4.41 -3.56 2.37
N GLU A 96 -5.71 -3.42 2.56
CA GLU A 96 -6.65 -4.53 2.81
C GLU A 96 -7.17 -5.19 1.52
N MET A 97 -7.08 -4.52 0.36
CA MET A 97 -7.54 -5.04 -0.92
C MET A 97 -6.76 -6.29 -1.33
N THR A 98 -7.35 -7.24 -2.02
CA THR A 98 -6.64 -8.35 -2.69
C THR A 98 -5.78 -7.84 -3.85
N PHE A 99 -4.84 -8.67 -4.32
CA PHE A 99 -4.01 -8.34 -5.49
C PHE A 99 -4.85 -8.04 -6.74
N ALA A 100 -5.93 -8.80 -6.95
CA ALA A 100 -6.88 -8.60 -8.03
C ALA A 100 -7.63 -7.27 -7.89
N GLU A 101 -8.08 -6.91 -6.67
CA GLU A 101 -8.77 -5.63 -6.43
C GLU A 101 -7.84 -4.44 -6.65
N LEU A 102 -6.58 -4.52 -6.22
CA LEU A 102 -5.57 -3.49 -6.50
C LEU A 102 -5.36 -3.32 -8.01
N THR A 103 -5.24 -4.43 -8.74
CA THR A 103 -5.09 -4.41 -10.21
C THR A 103 -6.27 -3.72 -10.87
N VAL A 104 -7.50 -4.06 -10.44
CA VAL A 104 -8.72 -3.43 -10.93
C VAL A 104 -8.75 -1.93 -10.58
N ALA A 105 -8.33 -1.54 -9.37
CA ALA A 105 -8.31 -0.15 -8.93
C ALA A 105 -7.29 0.70 -9.71
N VAL A 106 -6.13 0.14 -10.05
CA VAL A 106 -5.13 0.78 -10.92
C VAL A 106 -5.66 0.88 -12.35
N ALA A 107 -6.31 -0.16 -12.88
CA ALA A 107 -6.81 -0.21 -14.25
C ALA A 107 -8.07 0.64 -14.49
N ARG A 108 -8.99 0.76 -13.52
CA ARG A 108 -10.30 1.44 -13.66
C ARG A 108 -10.30 2.93 -13.26
N ALA A 109 -9.16 3.59 -13.37
CA ALA A 109 -8.90 4.88 -12.75
C ALA A 109 -9.60 6.12 -13.35
N ASP A 110 -10.10 6.07 -14.59
CA ASP A 110 -10.51 7.31 -15.27
C ASP A 110 -11.95 7.79 -14.99
N ASN A 111 -12.79 6.99 -14.32
CA ASN A 111 -14.25 7.26 -14.31
C ASN A 111 -14.92 7.34 -12.93
N ARG A 112 -14.19 7.35 -11.82
CA ARG A 112 -14.79 7.71 -10.53
C ARG A 112 -14.50 9.18 -10.27
N ASP A 113 -15.50 10.02 -10.50
CA ASP A 113 -15.55 11.39 -9.99
C ASP A 113 -15.48 11.31 -8.46
N ASP A 114 -14.26 11.26 -7.94
CA ASP A 114 -14.02 11.11 -6.52
C ASP A 114 -14.25 12.46 -5.88
N ARG A 115 -15.52 12.78 -5.61
CA ARG A 115 -15.97 14.00 -4.91
C ARG A 115 -15.44 14.11 -3.47
N ARG A 116 -14.50 13.23 -3.08
CA ARG A 116 -13.77 13.31 -1.82
C ARG A 116 -12.93 14.58 -1.81
N ASP A 117 -13.07 15.34 -0.73
CA ASP A 117 -12.14 16.41 -0.41
C ASP A 117 -10.82 15.75 0.00
N TRP A 118 -9.74 15.98 -0.76
CA TRP A 118 -8.41 15.44 -0.45
C TRP A 118 -7.58 16.40 0.42
N GLY A 119 -8.18 17.47 0.93
CA GLY A 119 -7.60 18.36 1.92
C GLY A 119 -6.32 19.05 1.45
N ALA A 120 -5.23 18.87 2.20
CA ALA A 120 -3.92 19.49 1.92
C ALA A 120 -3.38 19.18 0.51
N LEU A 121 -3.81 18.08 -0.11
CA LEU A 121 -3.40 17.71 -1.45
C LEU A 121 -4.02 18.62 -2.54
N MET A 122 -5.16 19.28 -2.25
CA MET A 122 -5.80 20.25 -3.16
C MET A 122 -4.90 21.44 -3.49
N GLN A 123 -3.95 21.75 -2.60
CA GLN A 123 -3.03 22.89 -2.72
C GLN A 123 -1.68 22.48 -3.31
N LYS A 124 -1.47 21.19 -3.57
CA LYS A 124 -0.22 20.67 -4.12
C LYS A 124 -0.19 20.78 -5.63
N LYS A 125 1.02 20.92 -6.18
CA LYS A 125 1.26 20.90 -7.62
C LYS A 125 1.24 19.47 -8.13
N PHE A 126 0.57 19.28 -9.26
CA PHE A 126 0.62 18.05 -10.05
C PHE A 126 1.39 18.30 -11.35
N PRO A 127 2.04 17.29 -11.94
CA PRO A 127 2.13 15.91 -11.46
C PRO A 127 3.03 15.72 -10.22
N GLY A 128 2.83 14.59 -9.53
CA GLY A 128 3.66 14.17 -8.40
C GLY A 128 3.51 12.68 -8.12
N TYR A 129 4.08 12.22 -7.02
CA TYR A 129 4.13 10.80 -6.64
C TYR A 129 3.80 10.63 -5.16
N PHE A 130 3.09 9.56 -4.83
CA PHE A 130 3.06 9.08 -3.46
C PHE A 130 4.26 8.18 -3.21
N VAL A 131 4.91 8.38 -2.07
CA VAL A 131 6.02 7.55 -1.59
C VAL A 131 5.60 6.99 -0.23
N ALA A 132 5.59 5.66 -0.10
CA ALA A 132 5.42 4.99 1.18
C ALA A 132 6.78 4.53 1.68
N ILE A 133 7.12 4.92 2.90
CA ILE A 133 8.29 4.45 3.63
C ILE A 133 7.74 3.56 4.74
N GLU A 134 8.00 2.27 4.67
CA GLU A 134 7.46 1.26 5.60
C GLU A 134 8.62 0.64 6.36
N TRP A 135 8.43 0.32 7.64
CA TRP A 135 9.46 -0.35 8.42
C TRP A 135 8.88 -1.41 9.35
N THR A 136 9.74 -2.32 9.77
CA THR A 136 9.42 -3.30 10.81
C THR A 136 10.31 -3.06 12.03
N ALA A 137 9.69 -2.88 13.19
CA ALA A 137 10.40 -2.73 14.44
C ALA A 137 11.05 -4.07 14.80
N ARG A 138 12.38 -4.11 14.95
CA ARG A 138 13.12 -5.33 15.33
C ARG A 138 12.84 -5.79 16.77
N HIS A 139 12.34 -4.89 17.63
CA HIS A 139 11.99 -5.16 19.02
C HIS A 139 10.62 -4.52 19.34
N ALA A 140 9.54 -5.25 19.11
CA ALA A 140 8.15 -4.78 19.20
C ALA A 140 7.63 -4.48 20.63
N ASN A 141 8.50 -4.20 21.59
CA ASN A 141 8.11 -4.21 23.01
C ASN A 141 7.72 -2.86 23.60
N HIS A 142 7.85 -1.73 22.88
CA HIS A 142 7.42 -0.42 23.41
C HIS A 142 6.86 0.51 22.33
N GLU A 143 5.65 1.04 22.55
CA GLU A 143 5.03 2.11 21.72
C GLU A 143 5.97 3.30 21.52
N ARG A 144 6.75 3.63 22.56
CA ARG A 144 7.77 4.69 22.53
C ARG A 144 8.83 4.49 21.43
N GLN A 145 9.20 3.25 21.13
CA GLN A 145 10.18 2.95 20.10
C GLN A 145 9.60 3.10 18.69
N LEU A 146 8.29 2.84 18.52
CA LEU A 146 7.61 3.09 17.24
C LEU A 146 7.50 4.59 16.92
N GLU A 147 7.29 5.42 17.95
CA GLU A 147 7.29 6.88 17.81
C GLU A 147 8.69 7.41 17.47
N GLU A 148 9.72 6.94 18.17
CA GLU A 148 11.12 7.31 17.89
C GLU A 148 11.53 6.90 16.47
N ASP A 149 11.21 5.68 16.02
CA ASP A 149 11.48 5.23 14.66
C ASP A 149 10.77 6.10 13.61
N ALA A 150 9.52 6.50 13.88
CA ALA A 150 8.75 7.38 12.99
C ALA A 150 9.35 8.79 12.89
N ASP A 151 9.84 9.33 14.02
CA ASP A 151 10.52 10.62 14.04
C ASP A 151 11.85 10.58 13.30
N ILE A 152 12.64 9.50 13.45
CA ILE A 152 13.87 9.32 12.66
C ILE A 152 13.53 9.23 11.17
N ALA A 153 12.49 8.46 10.80
CA ALA A 153 12.05 8.35 9.41
C ALA A 153 11.64 9.72 8.84
N ARG A 154 10.94 10.58 9.60
CA ARG A 154 10.64 11.96 9.17
C ARG A 154 11.89 12.79 8.94
N HIS A 155 12.84 12.79 9.88
CA HIS A 155 14.07 13.58 9.74
C HIS A 155 14.90 13.13 8.53
N VAL A 156 15.01 11.81 8.30
CA VAL A 156 15.68 11.26 7.11
C VAL A 156 14.92 11.66 5.84
N THR A 157 13.60 11.59 5.86
CA THR A 157 12.77 12.00 4.71
C THR A 157 12.97 13.47 4.38
N GLU A 158 13.00 14.35 5.39
CA GLU A 158 13.30 15.77 5.20
C GLU A 158 14.71 16.02 4.67
N ALA A 159 15.70 15.27 5.17
CA ALA A 159 17.08 15.38 4.71
C ALA A 159 17.26 14.95 3.24
N VAL A 160 16.55 13.90 2.80
CA VAL A 160 16.67 13.37 1.42
C VAL A 160 15.75 14.09 0.44
N LEU A 161 14.52 14.41 0.82
CA LEU A 161 13.53 15.04 -0.08
C LEU A 161 13.52 16.57 0.01
N GLY A 162 14.21 17.17 0.97
CA GLY A 162 14.19 18.61 1.22
C GLY A 162 12.84 19.12 1.77
N SER A 163 12.57 20.41 1.57
CA SER A 163 11.33 21.07 1.99
C SER A 163 10.36 21.20 0.81
N GLY A 164 9.40 20.28 0.69
CA GLY A 164 8.44 20.27 -0.43
C GLY A 164 7.42 19.14 -0.38
N TRP A 165 7.81 18.02 0.21
CA TRP A 165 6.92 16.88 0.44
C TRP A 165 5.84 17.20 1.48
N HIS A 166 4.82 16.35 1.55
CA HIS A 166 3.77 16.45 2.56
C HIS A 166 3.42 15.08 3.11
N GLU A 167 3.41 14.98 4.43
CA GLU A 167 3.04 13.78 5.16
C GLU A 167 1.53 13.55 5.18
N PHE A 168 1.14 12.29 5.09
CA PHE A 168 -0.19 11.80 5.38
C PHE A 168 -0.11 10.68 6.41
N GLU A 169 -1.09 10.65 7.31
CA GLU A 169 -1.18 9.61 8.32
C GLU A 169 -1.47 8.27 7.65
N ALA A 170 -0.53 7.33 7.74
CA ALA A 170 -0.67 6.00 7.13
C ALA A 170 -1.22 4.94 8.11
N GLY A 171 -1.06 5.15 9.41
CA GLY A 171 -1.39 4.19 10.47
C GLY A 171 -0.43 3.00 10.53
N GLY A 172 0.27 2.84 11.67
CA GLY A 172 1.31 1.82 11.86
C GLY A 172 2.73 2.33 11.54
N PRO A 173 3.73 1.43 11.44
CA PRO A 173 5.14 1.79 11.20
C PRO A 173 5.38 2.13 9.72
N SER A 174 4.71 3.18 9.25
CA SER A 174 4.79 3.66 7.88
C SER A 174 4.57 5.16 7.80
N LEU A 175 5.30 5.80 6.90
CA LEU A 175 5.17 7.21 6.53
C LEU A 175 4.68 7.26 5.08
N LEU A 176 3.57 7.94 4.83
CA LEU A 176 3.07 8.20 3.48
C LEU A 176 3.33 9.66 3.13
N VAL A 177 4.03 9.92 2.04
CA VAL A 177 4.34 11.28 1.60
C VAL A 177 3.92 11.52 0.15
N PHE A 178 3.59 12.77 -0.17
CA PHE A 178 3.43 13.22 -1.56
C PHE A 178 4.57 14.14 -1.95
N LEU A 179 5.20 13.85 -3.08
CA LEU A 179 6.31 14.60 -3.67
C LEU A 179 5.89 15.12 -5.05
N SER A 180 5.90 16.43 -5.29
CA SER A 180 5.59 16.97 -6.61
C SER A 180 6.78 16.81 -7.56
N ASN A 181 6.55 16.89 -8.88
CA ASN A 181 7.64 16.87 -9.85
C ASN A 181 8.62 18.04 -9.68
N ASP A 182 8.12 19.21 -9.27
CA ASP A 182 8.96 20.38 -8.99
C ASP A 182 9.92 20.09 -7.82
N ASP A 183 9.38 19.47 -6.75
CA ASP A 183 10.18 19.11 -5.57
C ASP A 183 11.18 18.00 -5.92
N LEU A 184 10.75 16.99 -6.70
CA LEU A 184 11.63 15.92 -7.18
C LEU A 184 12.80 16.47 -8.00
N ALA A 185 12.53 17.43 -8.89
CA ALA A 185 13.57 18.06 -9.72
C ALA A 185 14.60 18.84 -8.89
N ALA A 186 14.25 19.26 -7.68
CA ALA A 186 15.15 19.96 -6.77
C ALA A 186 16.04 19.02 -5.93
N ILE A 187 15.80 17.70 -5.96
CA ILE A 187 16.59 16.72 -5.20
C ILE A 187 17.88 16.41 -5.95
N GLU A 188 19.02 16.72 -5.33
CA GLU A 188 20.32 16.30 -5.79
C GLU A 188 20.54 14.82 -5.47
N CYS A 189 20.64 13.97 -6.49
CA CYS A 189 20.99 12.56 -6.34
C CYS A 189 22.41 12.30 -6.84
N ASP A 190 23.25 11.69 -6.02
CA ASP A 190 24.57 11.23 -6.43
C ASP A 190 24.44 10.19 -7.55
N GLY A 191 25.09 10.46 -8.70
CA GLY A 191 25.15 9.52 -9.83
C GLY A 191 24.22 9.81 -11.01
N ALA A 192 23.33 10.81 -10.91
CA ALA A 192 22.59 11.30 -12.07
C ALA A 192 23.48 12.28 -12.86
N ALA A 193 24.16 11.79 -13.91
CA ALA A 193 24.91 12.64 -14.82
C ALA A 193 24.01 13.78 -15.32
N SER A 194 24.36 15.00 -14.91
CA SER A 194 23.66 16.24 -15.22
C SER A 194 23.83 16.55 -16.71
N THR A 195 23.03 15.90 -17.55
CA THR A 195 22.86 16.31 -18.95
C THR A 195 21.44 16.01 -19.44
N SER A 196 20.84 17.06 -20.00
CA SER A 196 19.63 17.12 -20.81
C SER A 196 18.31 17.49 -20.13
N THR A 197 17.66 18.44 -20.77
CA THR A 197 16.36 19.10 -20.53
C THR A 197 15.16 18.15 -20.64
N CYS A 198 15.38 16.83 -20.54
CA CYS A 198 14.38 15.77 -20.63
C CYS A 198 14.77 14.61 -19.71
N ALA A 199 15.12 14.91 -18.45
CA ALA A 199 15.36 13.89 -17.45
C ALA A 199 14.07 13.08 -17.25
N GLN A 200 14.10 11.80 -17.63
CA GLN A 200 13.02 10.89 -17.31
C GLN A 200 12.92 10.81 -15.78
N PRO A 201 11.76 11.03 -15.16
CA PRO A 201 11.65 11.03 -13.69
C PRO A 201 11.94 9.64 -13.10
N PHE A 202 11.85 8.58 -13.89
CA PHE A 202 11.94 7.21 -13.41
C PHE A 202 13.30 6.82 -12.78
N PRO A 203 14.47 7.01 -13.43
CA PRO A 203 15.77 6.76 -12.79
C PRO A 203 16.00 7.57 -11.51
N GLN A 204 15.55 8.83 -11.48
CA GLN A 204 15.68 9.69 -10.30
C GLN A 204 14.81 9.17 -9.15
N LEU A 205 13.55 8.80 -9.42
CA LEU A 205 12.67 8.19 -8.41
C LEU A 205 13.25 6.91 -7.83
N LEU A 206 13.89 6.08 -8.67
CA LEU A 206 14.52 4.85 -8.21
C LEU A 206 15.69 5.15 -7.27
N ALA A 207 16.55 6.10 -7.65
CA ALA A 207 17.67 6.55 -6.82
C ALA A 207 17.20 7.14 -5.49
N VAL A 208 16.16 7.98 -5.51
CA VAL A 208 15.55 8.56 -4.29
C VAL A 208 14.97 7.47 -3.40
N ALA A 209 14.24 6.51 -3.96
CA ALA A 209 13.65 5.41 -3.19
C ALA A 209 14.73 4.52 -2.55
N GLU A 210 15.80 4.22 -3.28
CA GLU A 210 16.96 3.47 -2.78
C GLU A 210 17.68 4.22 -1.66
N GLN A 211 17.97 5.52 -1.87
CA GLN A 211 18.63 6.38 -0.89
C GLN A 211 17.81 6.51 0.40
N LEU A 212 16.49 6.73 0.28
CA LEU A 212 15.59 6.76 1.43
C LEU A 212 15.59 5.42 2.19
N ALA A 213 15.46 4.29 1.47
CA ALA A 213 15.45 2.97 2.11
C ALA A 213 16.76 2.68 2.85
N ALA A 214 17.89 3.06 2.25
CA ALA A 214 19.21 2.90 2.85
C ALA A 214 19.40 3.82 4.07
N ALA A 215 19.03 5.09 3.96
CA ALA A 215 19.20 6.09 5.02
C ALA A 215 18.32 5.77 6.23
N VAL A 216 17.04 5.45 6.05
CA VAL A 216 16.14 5.10 7.17
C VAL A 216 16.63 3.82 7.86
N ARG A 217 17.10 2.82 7.11
CA ARG A 217 17.67 1.58 7.66
C ARG A 217 18.94 1.83 8.48
N ALA A 218 19.78 2.76 8.04
CA ALA A 218 21.02 3.10 8.72
C ALA A 218 20.76 3.92 10.00
N GLU A 219 19.89 4.92 9.94
CA GLU A 219 19.65 5.88 11.03
C GLU A 219 18.69 5.32 12.09
N ALA A 220 17.59 4.68 11.68
CA ALA A 220 16.60 4.12 12.62
C ALA A 220 16.94 2.67 13.03
N PHE A 221 17.95 2.03 12.42
CA PHE A 221 18.29 0.62 12.68
C PHE A 221 17.13 -0.38 12.47
N VAL A 222 16.18 -0.05 11.60
CA VAL A 222 15.00 -0.87 11.24
C VAL A 222 15.15 -1.52 9.85
N ASP A 223 14.35 -2.55 9.54
CA ASP A 223 14.21 -2.99 8.13
C ASP A 223 13.23 -2.06 7.41
N ALA A 224 13.78 -1.02 6.79
CA ALA A 224 13.02 -0.01 6.05
C ALA A 224 12.86 -0.39 4.57
N ARG A 225 11.68 -0.17 4.02
CA ARG A 225 11.33 -0.36 2.62
C ARG A 225 10.65 0.87 2.04
N VAL A 226 10.90 1.18 0.77
CA VAL A 226 10.37 2.40 0.13
C VAL A 226 9.71 2.11 -1.21
N TRP A 227 8.44 2.48 -1.32
CA TRP A 227 7.62 2.23 -2.51
C TRP A 227 7.15 3.54 -3.12
N VAL A 228 7.12 3.62 -4.44
CA VAL A 228 6.66 4.82 -5.16
C VAL A 228 5.51 4.47 -6.08
N SER A 229 4.45 5.28 -6.05
CA SER A 229 3.26 5.13 -6.87
C SER A 229 3.52 5.42 -8.35
N MET A 230 2.52 5.14 -9.19
CA MET A 230 2.40 5.77 -10.51
C MET A 230 2.31 7.32 -10.37
N PRO A 231 2.60 8.09 -11.43
CA PRO A 231 2.42 9.54 -11.38
C PRO A 231 0.95 9.93 -11.14
N VAL A 232 0.75 10.81 -10.18
CA VAL A 232 -0.53 11.43 -9.87
C VAL A 232 -0.68 12.67 -10.76
N MET A 233 -1.48 12.56 -11.82
CA MET A 233 -1.71 13.69 -12.74
C MET A 233 -2.74 14.71 -12.22
N GLY A 234 -3.44 14.36 -11.14
CA GLY A 234 -4.48 15.19 -10.53
C GLY A 234 -5.31 14.38 -9.54
N LEU A 235 -6.28 15.04 -8.91
CA LEU A 235 -7.04 14.47 -7.80
C LEU A 235 -7.81 13.18 -8.15
N HIS A 236 -8.33 13.10 -9.38
CA HIS A 236 -9.04 11.91 -9.87
C HIS A 236 -8.17 10.65 -9.90
N ARG A 237 -6.83 10.79 -9.94
CA ARG A 237 -5.88 9.66 -9.99
C ARG A 237 -5.42 9.18 -8.62
N ILE A 238 -5.81 9.85 -7.53
CA ILE A 238 -5.29 9.53 -6.17
C ILE A 238 -5.56 8.09 -5.78
N SER A 239 -6.81 7.64 -5.89
CA SER A 239 -7.19 6.28 -5.48
C SER A 239 -6.38 5.22 -6.26
N SER A 240 -6.20 5.42 -7.56
CA SER A 240 -5.41 4.51 -8.40
C SER A 240 -3.91 4.63 -8.14
N ALA A 241 -3.42 5.80 -7.75
CA ALA A 241 -2.03 5.98 -7.34
C ALA A 241 -1.74 5.27 -6.01
N LEU A 242 -2.62 5.40 -5.01
CA LEU A 242 -2.51 4.67 -3.75
C LEU A 242 -2.62 3.15 -3.97
N ALA A 243 -3.50 2.71 -4.87
CA ALA A 243 -3.56 1.30 -5.26
C ALA A 243 -2.29 0.84 -5.98
N SER A 244 -1.71 1.65 -6.87
CA SER A 244 -0.46 1.34 -7.56
C SER A 244 0.71 1.24 -6.58
N LEU A 245 0.74 2.11 -5.57
CA LEU A 245 1.72 2.10 -4.49
C LEU A 245 1.67 0.79 -3.70
N GLN A 246 0.46 0.38 -3.30
CA GLN A 246 0.25 -0.89 -2.61
C GLN A 246 0.56 -2.11 -3.49
N LEU A 247 0.30 -2.01 -4.79
CA LEU A 247 0.67 -3.04 -5.74
C LEU A 247 2.20 -3.17 -5.86
N THR A 248 2.91 -2.03 -5.90
CA THR A 248 4.39 -1.98 -5.89
C THR A 248 4.96 -2.55 -4.61
N ALA A 249 4.41 -2.21 -3.45
CA ALA A 249 4.82 -2.75 -2.17
C ALA A 249 4.77 -4.29 -2.17
N ARG A 250 3.61 -4.87 -2.50
CA ARG A 250 3.44 -6.34 -2.53
C ARG A 250 4.36 -7.03 -3.51
N MET A 251 4.62 -6.41 -4.66
CA MET A 251 5.54 -6.95 -5.64
C MET A 251 6.97 -6.90 -5.16
N GLY A 252 7.38 -5.83 -4.51
CA GLY A 252 8.71 -5.74 -3.92
C GLY A 252 8.91 -6.73 -2.78
N GLU A 253 7.93 -6.89 -1.89
CA GLU A 253 7.96 -7.89 -0.82
C GLU A 253 8.10 -9.32 -1.35
N ARG A 254 7.31 -9.69 -2.36
CA ARG A 254 7.39 -11.00 -3.01
C ARG A 254 8.77 -11.30 -3.60
N HIS A 255 9.53 -10.27 -3.96
CA HIS A 255 10.86 -10.40 -4.55
C HIS A 255 11.98 -9.97 -3.60
N ASN A 256 11.69 -9.85 -2.29
CA ASN A 256 12.63 -9.45 -1.24
C ASN A 256 13.40 -8.17 -1.58
N ARG A 257 12.71 -7.20 -2.20
CA ARG A 257 13.26 -5.87 -2.50
C ARG A 257 13.03 -4.93 -1.33
N THR A 258 13.93 -3.97 -1.18
CA THR A 258 13.86 -2.92 -0.16
C THR A 258 13.34 -1.61 -0.73
N TYR A 259 13.25 -1.49 -2.05
CA TYR A 259 12.64 -0.34 -2.69
C TYR A 259 12.02 -0.73 -4.04
N GLY A 260 11.15 0.14 -4.56
CA GLY A 260 10.58 -0.05 -5.89
C GLY A 260 9.72 1.11 -6.34
N VAL A 261 9.73 1.36 -7.64
CA VAL A 261 8.86 2.34 -8.30
C VAL A 261 7.83 1.59 -9.14
N PHE A 262 6.58 2.07 -9.13
CA PHE A 262 5.56 1.50 -10.00
C PHE A 262 6.01 1.55 -11.47
N GLY A 263 5.98 0.40 -12.13
CA GLY A 263 6.48 0.25 -13.50
C GLY A 263 7.94 -0.16 -13.64
N ASP A 264 8.66 -0.46 -12.55
CA ASP A 264 10.05 -0.95 -12.61
C ASP A 264 10.22 -2.30 -13.30
N ASP A 265 9.23 -3.19 -13.18
CA ASP A 265 9.23 -4.49 -13.88
C ASP A 265 7.82 -4.83 -14.40
N PRO A 266 7.35 -4.18 -15.49
CA PRO A 266 5.98 -4.32 -15.98
C PRO A 266 5.66 -5.77 -16.40
N GLY A 267 6.67 -6.55 -16.82
CA GLY A 267 6.51 -7.96 -17.14
C GLY A 267 6.15 -8.78 -15.89
N LEU A 268 6.86 -8.56 -14.80
CA LEU A 268 6.58 -9.21 -13.52
C LEU A 268 5.22 -8.83 -12.94
N TYR A 269 4.80 -7.57 -13.08
CA TYR A 269 3.44 -7.14 -12.74
C TYR A 269 2.40 -7.88 -13.58
N LEU A 270 2.58 -7.97 -14.89
CA LEU A 270 1.64 -8.69 -15.76
C LEU A 270 1.54 -10.18 -15.40
N VAL A 271 2.68 -10.80 -15.11
CA VAL A 271 2.74 -12.18 -14.61
C VAL A 271 1.95 -12.30 -13.30
N SER A 272 2.15 -11.39 -12.35
CA SER A 272 1.53 -11.52 -11.02
C SER A 272 -0.01 -11.47 -10.99
N VAL A 273 -0.66 -10.94 -12.02
CA VAL A 273 -2.13 -10.87 -12.12
C VAL A 273 -2.76 -12.11 -12.76
N VAL A 274 -1.94 -13.02 -13.28
CA VAL A 274 -2.39 -14.22 -13.97
C VAL A 274 -3.05 -15.18 -12.97
N ASP A 275 -4.24 -15.68 -13.31
CA ASP A 275 -4.99 -16.61 -12.47
C ASP A 275 -4.47 -18.06 -12.58
N ALA A 276 -4.98 -18.95 -11.72
CA ALA A 276 -4.54 -20.35 -11.70
C ALA A 276 -4.81 -21.09 -13.02
N LEU A 277 -5.88 -20.75 -13.75
CA LEU A 277 -6.21 -21.38 -15.03
C LEU A 277 -5.20 -20.97 -16.10
N GLN A 278 -4.95 -19.68 -16.22
CA GLN A 278 -3.98 -19.12 -17.15
C GLN A 278 -2.56 -19.65 -16.84
N TRP A 279 -2.23 -19.85 -15.56
CA TRP A 279 -0.99 -20.52 -15.19
C TRP A 279 -0.91 -21.97 -15.63
N ASN A 280 -1.99 -22.74 -15.42
CA ASN A 280 -2.02 -24.13 -15.87
C ASN A 280 -1.85 -24.25 -17.38
N VAL A 281 -2.43 -23.31 -18.15
CA VAL A 281 -2.25 -23.25 -19.60
C VAL A 281 -0.80 -22.96 -19.97
N LEU A 282 -0.17 -21.97 -19.33
CA LEU A 282 1.25 -21.68 -19.56
C LEU A 282 2.13 -22.90 -19.22
N GLN A 283 1.89 -23.55 -18.08
CA GLN A 283 2.62 -24.76 -17.68
C GLN A 283 2.46 -25.88 -18.70
N ALA A 284 1.25 -26.09 -19.23
CA ALA A 284 1.00 -27.08 -20.26
C ALA A 284 1.77 -26.76 -21.56
N MET A 285 1.82 -25.49 -21.96
CA MET A 285 2.60 -25.04 -23.13
C MET A 285 4.10 -25.27 -22.96
N LEU A 286 4.64 -24.94 -21.78
CA LEU A 286 6.05 -25.16 -21.45
C LEU A 286 6.38 -26.66 -21.43
N THR A 287 5.54 -27.47 -20.77
CA THR A 287 5.72 -28.93 -20.66
C THR A 287 5.65 -29.62 -22.02
N ALA A 288 4.78 -29.16 -22.93
CA ALA A 288 4.67 -29.73 -24.27
C ALA A 288 5.93 -29.55 -25.13
N ARG A 289 6.76 -28.54 -24.82
CA ARG A 289 8.05 -28.31 -25.50
C ARG A 289 9.24 -28.87 -24.72
N ALA A 290 9.08 -29.15 -23.43
CA ALA A 290 10.18 -29.54 -22.57
C ALA A 290 10.64 -30.98 -22.84
N VAL A 291 11.95 -31.21 -22.80
CA VAL A 291 12.53 -32.56 -22.92
C VAL A 291 12.32 -33.35 -21.64
N GLN A 292 12.50 -32.70 -20.49
CA GLN A 292 12.30 -33.23 -19.15
C GLN A 292 11.30 -32.36 -18.38
N PRO A 293 10.57 -32.93 -17.39
CA PRO A 293 9.69 -32.14 -16.55
C PRO A 293 10.46 -31.04 -15.80
N LEU A 294 9.78 -29.94 -15.49
CA LEU A 294 10.36 -28.76 -14.83
C LEU A 294 11.11 -29.10 -13.52
N THR A 295 10.69 -30.16 -12.82
CA THR A 295 11.30 -30.65 -11.58
C THR A 295 12.70 -31.27 -11.76
N GLU A 296 13.05 -31.66 -12.99
CA GLU A 296 14.34 -32.27 -13.33
C GLU A 296 15.32 -31.28 -13.97
N TRP A 297 14.92 -30.03 -14.17
CA TRP A 297 15.79 -29.02 -14.77
C TRP A 297 17.00 -28.70 -13.87
N PRO A 298 18.16 -28.35 -14.46
CA PRO A 298 19.37 -28.11 -13.69
C PRO A 298 19.20 -27.06 -12.61
N GLU A 299 19.77 -27.30 -11.43
CA GLU A 299 19.77 -26.33 -10.34
C GLU A 299 20.35 -24.97 -10.78
N GLY A 300 19.77 -23.87 -10.27
CA GLY A 300 20.18 -22.51 -10.63
C GLY A 300 19.73 -22.05 -12.02
N TRP A 301 18.88 -22.80 -12.73
CA TRP A 301 18.38 -22.39 -14.06
C TRP A 301 17.63 -21.05 -14.03
N ARG A 302 16.92 -20.74 -12.93
CA ARG A 302 16.19 -19.47 -12.76
C ARG A 302 17.16 -18.29 -12.67
N GLU A 303 18.20 -18.43 -11.87
CA GLU A 303 19.27 -17.44 -11.71
C GLU A 303 20.02 -17.23 -13.02
N LEU A 304 20.33 -18.31 -13.72
CA LEU A 304 20.92 -18.28 -15.07
C LEU A 304 20.03 -17.50 -16.05
N THR A 305 18.73 -17.81 -16.08
CA THR A 305 17.77 -17.14 -16.98
C THR A 305 17.67 -15.65 -16.66
N ALA A 306 17.54 -15.30 -15.38
CA ALA A 306 17.50 -13.91 -14.94
C ALA A 306 18.79 -13.15 -15.27
N ALA A 307 19.96 -13.77 -15.09
CA ALA A 307 21.25 -13.20 -15.45
C ALA A 307 21.37 -12.96 -16.96
N MET A 308 20.94 -13.93 -17.77
CA MET A 308 20.92 -13.80 -19.24
C MET A 308 20.02 -12.65 -19.68
N LEU A 309 18.80 -12.51 -19.15
CA LEU A 309 17.90 -11.41 -19.50
C LEU A 309 18.46 -10.05 -19.10
N LYS A 310 18.99 -9.92 -17.87
CA LYS A 310 19.63 -8.68 -17.40
C LYS A 310 20.84 -8.29 -18.26
N ALA A 311 21.54 -9.27 -18.79
CA ALA A 311 22.69 -9.10 -19.67
C ALA A 311 22.31 -8.90 -21.16
N ASN A 312 21.04 -8.70 -21.49
CA ASN A 312 20.55 -8.66 -22.88
C ASN A 312 21.03 -9.87 -23.70
N LEU A 313 20.96 -11.04 -23.09
CA LEU A 313 21.41 -12.35 -23.58
C LEU A 313 22.91 -12.45 -23.86
N ASN A 314 23.72 -11.51 -23.37
CA ASN A 314 25.18 -11.57 -23.46
C ASN A 314 25.77 -12.49 -22.39
N ALA A 315 26.22 -13.68 -22.82
CA ALA A 315 26.82 -14.68 -21.93
C ALA A 315 28.05 -14.19 -21.14
N SER A 316 28.82 -13.22 -21.66
CA SER A 316 30.00 -12.71 -20.95
C SER A 316 29.63 -11.74 -19.83
N GLU A 317 28.63 -10.89 -20.06
CA GLU A 317 28.06 -10.00 -19.05
C GLU A 317 27.31 -10.81 -17.98
N ALA A 318 26.49 -11.79 -18.38
CA ALA A 318 25.77 -12.66 -17.47
C ALA A 318 26.72 -13.48 -16.57
N ALA A 319 27.82 -13.99 -17.13
CA ALA A 319 28.82 -14.72 -16.36
C ALA A 319 29.45 -13.84 -15.27
N ARG A 320 29.74 -12.58 -15.61
CA ARG A 320 30.22 -11.59 -14.63
C ARG A 320 29.18 -11.28 -13.56
N SER A 321 27.90 -11.13 -13.92
CA SER A 321 26.86 -10.76 -12.95
C SER A 321 26.58 -11.83 -11.90
N ILE A 322 26.87 -13.11 -12.18
CA ILE A 322 26.72 -14.22 -11.23
C ILE A 322 28.07 -14.82 -10.78
N TYR A 323 29.17 -14.09 -11.00
CA TYR A 323 30.53 -14.45 -10.55
C TYR A 323 31.02 -15.83 -11.01
N VAL A 324 30.71 -16.23 -12.25
CA VAL A 324 31.21 -17.47 -12.86
C VAL A 324 32.08 -17.19 -14.09
N HIS A 325 32.93 -18.14 -14.46
CA HIS A 325 33.65 -18.05 -15.72
C HIS A 325 32.70 -18.24 -16.91
N ARG A 326 32.95 -17.54 -18.03
CA ARG A 326 32.11 -17.59 -19.24
C ARG A 326 31.88 -19.03 -19.73
N ASN A 327 32.93 -19.85 -19.78
CA ASN A 327 32.80 -21.24 -20.24
C ASN A 327 31.93 -22.09 -19.30
N THR A 328 31.98 -21.82 -17.99
CA THR A 328 31.12 -22.48 -17.01
C THR A 328 29.67 -22.07 -17.21
N LEU A 329 29.41 -20.80 -17.53
CA LEU A 329 28.06 -20.34 -17.89
C LEU A 329 27.57 -21.03 -19.15
N LEU A 330 28.39 -21.10 -20.21
CA LEU A 330 28.04 -21.79 -21.45
C LEU A 330 27.69 -23.27 -21.19
N ALA A 331 28.47 -23.98 -20.38
CA ALA A 331 28.16 -25.35 -20.00
C ALA A 331 26.85 -25.48 -19.19
N ARG A 332 26.49 -24.46 -18.38
CA ARG A 332 25.18 -24.41 -17.70
C ARG A 332 24.04 -24.16 -18.69
N ILE A 333 24.25 -23.29 -19.69
CA ILE A 333 23.30 -23.03 -20.77
C ILE A 333 23.02 -24.30 -21.58
N GLU A 334 24.06 -25.02 -21.99
CA GLU A 334 23.88 -26.27 -22.76
C GLU A 334 23.12 -27.32 -21.94
N ARG A 335 23.46 -27.51 -20.65
CA ARG A 335 22.71 -28.44 -19.78
C ARG A 335 21.24 -28.05 -19.61
N LEU A 336 20.96 -26.75 -19.48
CA LEU A 336 19.57 -26.27 -19.43
C LEU A 336 18.87 -26.55 -20.76
N HIS A 337 19.53 -26.32 -21.89
CA HIS A 337 18.96 -26.58 -23.20
C HIS A 337 18.66 -28.07 -23.42
N GLU A 338 19.56 -28.96 -23.01
CA GLU A 338 19.39 -30.41 -23.11
C GLU A 338 18.21 -30.92 -22.26
N ALA A 339 18.03 -30.38 -21.04
CA ALA A 339 16.94 -30.79 -20.15
C ALA A 339 15.60 -30.13 -20.49
N SER A 340 15.61 -28.86 -20.90
CA SER A 340 14.40 -28.06 -21.07
C SER A 340 13.95 -27.94 -22.53
N GLY A 341 14.81 -28.18 -23.51
CA GLY A 341 14.53 -27.88 -24.92
C GLY A 341 14.49 -26.38 -25.27
N PHE A 342 14.65 -25.49 -24.30
CA PHE A 342 14.67 -24.04 -24.48
C PHE A 342 16.12 -23.54 -24.52
N ASP A 343 16.47 -22.74 -25.53
CA ASP A 343 17.79 -22.10 -25.58
C ASP A 343 17.70 -20.66 -25.06
N VAL A 344 18.20 -20.40 -23.85
CA VAL A 344 18.18 -19.07 -23.20
C VAL A 344 18.92 -17.99 -24.00
N ARG A 345 19.70 -18.34 -25.03
CA ARG A 345 20.32 -17.35 -25.94
C ARG A 345 19.33 -16.81 -26.97
N ARG A 346 18.19 -17.49 -27.17
CA ARG A 346 17.11 -17.06 -28.05
C ARG A 346 16.09 -16.28 -27.22
N GLY A 347 15.72 -15.07 -27.68
CA GLY A 347 14.82 -14.19 -26.93
C GLY A 347 13.46 -14.83 -26.58
N GLU A 348 12.85 -15.54 -27.53
CA GLU A 348 11.56 -16.22 -27.32
C GLU A 348 11.65 -17.29 -26.22
N ASP A 349 12.71 -18.09 -26.24
CA ASP A 349 12.94 -19.16 -25.26
C ASP A 349 13.36 -18.57 -23.90
N ALA A 350 14.14 -17.48 -23.88
CA ALA A 350 14.48 -16.77 -22.65
C ALA A 350 13.25 -16.20 -21.95
N ILE A 351 12.29 -15.64 -22.68
CA ILE A 351 11.01 -15.17 -22.13
C ILE A 351 10.19 -16.36 -21.60
N ALA A 352 10.11 -17.47 -22.34
CA ALA A 352 9.41 -18.67 -21.87
C ALA A 352 10.00 -19.21 -20.56
N LEU A 353 11.34 -19.28 -20.48
CA LEU A 353 12.07 -19.65 -19.26
C LEU A 353 11.82 -18.65 -18.14
N TYR A 354 11.78 -17.34 -18.42
CA TYR A 354 11.48 -16.32 -17.41
C TYR A 354 10.08 -16.48 -16.83
N LEU A 355 9.06 -16.64 -17.67
CA LEU A 355 7.69 -16.86 -17.24
C LEU A 355 7.59 -18.15 -16.41
N ALA A 356 8.30 -19.21 -16.81
CA ALA A 356 8.42 -20.43 -16.02
C ALA A 356 9.04 -20.15 -14.64
N ALA A 357 10.11 -19.34 -14.57
CA ALA A 357 10.79 -19.01 -13.33
C ALA A 357 9.88 -18.23 -12.35
N CYS A 358 9.00 -17.38 -12.87
CA CYS A 358 8.04 -16.62 -12.08
C CYS A 358 6.84 -17.45 -11.58
N SER A 359 6.52 -18.55 -12.27
CA SER A 359 5.33 -19.36 -12.00
C SER A 359 5.44 -20.27 -10.76
N THR A 360 6.66 -20.59 -10.34
CA THR A 360 6.84 -21.49 -9.20
C THR A 360 6.93 -20.66 -7.93
N PRO A 361 6.09 -20.89 -6.90
CA PRO A 361 6.29 -20.25 -5.61
C PRO A 361 7.73 -20.50 -5.17
N GLN A 362 8.41 -19.43 -4.75
CA GLN A 362 9.66 -19.52 -4.00
C GLN A 362 9.38 -20.53 -2.89
N GLN A 363 10.06 -21.68 -2.92
CA GLN A 363 10.12 -22.54 -1.75
C GLN A 363 10.82 -21.70 -0.69
N VAL A 364 10.03 -20.97 0.10
CA VAL A 364 10.50 -20.42 1.36
C VAL A 364 10.97 -21.65 2.13
N ALA A 365 12.26 -21.69 2.41
CA ALA A 365 12.89 -22.71 3.21
C ALA A 365 12.10 -22.84 4.51
N SER A 366 11.28 -23.89 4.60
CA SER A 366 10.88 -24.45 5.88
C SER A 366 12.14 -25.11 6.45
N SER A 367 12.80 -24.39 7.35
CA SER A 367 13.79 -24.91 8.29
C SER A 367 13.52 -24.30 9.65
#